data_AF-A0A1Y4CCT9-F1
#
_entry.id   AF-A0A1Y4CCT9-F1
#
_cell.length_a   1.000
_cell.length_b   1.000
_cell.length_c   1.000
_cell.angle_alpha   90.00
_cell.angle_beta   90.00
_cell.angle_gamma   90.00
#
_symmetry.space_group_name_H-M   'P 1'
#
loop_
_entity.id
_entity.type
_entity.pdbx_description
1 polymer ?
#
loop_
_entity_poly.entity_id
_entity_poly.type
_entity_poly.pdbx_seq_one_letter_code
_entity_poly.pdbx_strand_id
1 'polypeptide(L)' 'MHKYPTNLTDKQWQVIKNMLDPKERFRKYSLRSVFDGILYIVKTGVQW' A
#
# COMPACT_ATOMS: atom_id res chain seq x y z
N MET A 1 2.10 -13.80 -3.62
CA MET A 1 1.90 -12.62 -2.74
C MET A 1 0.67 -12.89 -1.89
N HIS A 2 0.81 -13.06 -0.58
CA HIS A 2 -0.33 -13.28 0.30
C HIS A 2 -1.21 -12.02 0.34
N LYS A 3 -2.50 -12.18 0.10
CA LYS A 3 -3.48 -11.10 0.24
C LYS A 3 -4.00 -11.11 1.67
N TYR A 4 -3.69 -10.07 2.44
CA TYR A 4 -4.28 -9.91 3.77
C TYR A 4 -5.64 -9.21 3.66
N PRO A 5 -6.58 -9.47 4.59
CA PRO A 5 -7.84 -8.73 4.66
C PRO A 5 -7.65 -7.21 4.84
N THR A 6 -6.45 -6.81 5.30
CA THR A 6 -6.08 -5.41 5.51
C THR A 6 -5.65 -4.68 4.23
N ASN A 7 -5.32 -5.41 3.16
CA ASN A 7 -4.81 -4.86 1.90
C ASN A 7 -5.82 -3.92 1.22
N LEU A 8 -5.29 -3.05 0.36
CA LEU A 8 -6.07 -2.14 -0.45
C LEU A 8 -6.83 -2.86 -1.56
N THR A 9 -8.11 -2.53 -1.68
CA THR A 9 -8.90 -2.84 -2.88
C THR A 9 -8.38 -2.03 -4.07
N ASP A 10 -8.62 -2.52 -5.29
CA ASP A 10 -8.17 -1.82 -6.50
C ASP A 10 -8.78 -0.42 -6.61
N LYS A 11 -10.05 -0.25 -6.20
CA LYS A 11 -10.73 1.06 -6.18
C LYS A 11 -10.05 2.04 -5.23
N GLN A 12 -9.70 1.63 -4.02
CA GLN A 12 -8.97 2.47 -3.07
C GLN A 12 -7.57 2.81 -3.59
N TRP A 13 -6.90 1.83 -4.21
CA TRP A 13 -5.58 2.04 -4.81
C TRP A 13 -5.60 3.09 -5.93
N GLN A 14 -6.63 3.12 -6.79
CA GLN A 14 -6.76 4.14 -7.84
C GLN A 14 -6.83 5.56 -7.27
N VAL A 15 -7.58 5.76 -6.18
CA VAL A 15 -7.67 7.07 -5.52
C VAL A 15 -6.33 7.50 -4.95
N ILE A 16 -5.64 6.60 -4.23
CA ILE A 16 -4.32 6.89 -3.64
C ILE A 16 -3.29 7.17 -4.74
N LYS A 17 -3.29 6.37 -5.82
CA LYS A 17 -2.36 6.52 -6.94
C LYS A 17 -2.45 7.92 -7.56
N ASN A 18 -3.64 8.49 -7.67
CA ASN A 18 -3.84 9.83 -8.22
C ASN A 18 -3.28 10.96 -7.34
N MET A 19 -3.04 10.71 -6.05
CA MET A 19 -2.45 11.68 -5.12
C MET A 19 -0.92 11.59 -5.05
N LEU A 20 -0.32 10.53 -5.59
CA LEU A 20 1.13 10.32 -5.56
C LEU A 20 1.79 11.08 -6.70
N ASP A 21 2.98 11.65 -6.43
CA ASP A 21 3.78 12.34 -7.46
C ASP A 21 4.06 11.38 -8.64
N PRO A 22 3.73 11.77 -9.88
CA PRO A 22 3.92 10.92 -11.06
C PRO A 22 5.39 10.69 -11.41
N LYS A 23 6.34 11.37 -10.77
CA LYS A 23 7.77 11.17 -11.03
C LYS A 23 8.18 9.73 -10.78
N GLU A 24 8.55 9.07 -11.87
CA GLU A 24 9.12 7.74 -11.83
C GLU A 24 10.50 7.79 -11.17
N ARG A 25 10.56 7.19 -9.99
CA ARG A 25 11.79 6.92 -9.25
C ARG A 25 11.96 5.41 -9.23
N PHE A 26 13.18 4.93 -9.43
CA PHE A 26 13.49 3.51 -9.27
C PHE A 26 13.19 3.08 -7.83
N ARG A 27 12.30 2.10 -7.67
CA ARG A 27 11.88 1.57 -6.38
C ARG A 27 11.97 0.04 -6.43
N LYS A 28 12.62 -0.55 -5.43
CA LYS A 28 12.69 -2.01 -5.25
C LYS A 28 11.30 -2.63 -5.00
N TYR A 29 10.42 -1.90 -4.34
CA TYR A 29 9.06 -2.33 -4.01
C TYR A 29 8.02 -1.40 -4.63
N SER A 30 6.89 -1.98 -5.05
CA SER A 30 5.75 -1.20 -5.54
C SER A 30 5.17 -0.35 -4.39
N LEU A 31 4.71 0.86 -4.70
CA LEU A 31 4.06 1.73 -3.69
C LEU A 31 2.83 1.03 -3.09
N ARG A 32 2.09 0.25 -3.88
CA ARG A 32 0.96 -0.54 -3.39
C ARG A 32 1.37 -1.51 -2.28
N SER A 33 2.47 -2.24 -2.47
CA SER A 33 2.98 -3.18 -1.47
C SER A 33 3.37 -2.47 -0.17
N VAL A 34 3.91 -1.25 -0.26
CA VAL A 34 4.25 -0.43 0.92
C VAL A 34 2.98 -0.02 1.67
N PHE A 35 1.97 0.47 0.96
CA PHE A 35 0.68 0.85 1.57
C PHE A 35 -0.06 -0.35 2.17
N ASP A 36 -0.04 -1.51 1.51
CA ASP A 36 -0.60 -2.76 2.06
C ASP A 36 0.08 -3.12 3.39
N GLY A 37 1.41 -2.97 3.48
CA GLY A 37 2.17 -3.19 4.72
C GLY A 37 1.84 -2.17 5.83
N ILE A 38 1.73 -0.88 5.49
CA ILE A 38 1.32 0.16 6.44
C ILE A 38 -0.08 -0.15 6.98
N LEU A 39 -1.04 -0.46 6.11
CA LEU A 39 -2.40 -0.79 6.55
C LEU A 39 -2.47 -2.07 7.35
N TYR A 40 -1.63 -3.06 7.03
CA TYR A 40 -1.51 -4.26 7.84
C TYR A 40 -1.14 -3.90 9.27
N ILE A 41 -0.06 -3.12 9.47
CA ILE A 41 0.37 -2.69 10.82
C ILE A 41 -0.73 -1.87 11.50
N VAL A 42 -1.29 -0.86 10.83
CA VAL A 42 -2.29 0.05 11.41
C VAL A 42 -3.59 -0.66 11.78
N LYS A 43 -4.08 -1.60 10.96
CA LYS A 43 -5.35 -2.30 11.22
C LYS A 43 -5.22 -3.45 12.21
N THR A 44 -4.07 -4.13 12.22
CA THR A 44 -3.85 -5.26 13.14
C THR A 44 -3.29 -4.84 14.48
N GLY A 45 -2.74 -3.62 14.58
CA GLY A 45 -2.14 -3.12 15.82
C GLY A 45 -0.89 -3.88 16.23
N VAL A 46 -0.19 -4.53 15.29
CA VAL A 46 1.04 -5.26 15.57
C VAL A 46 2.08 -4.29 16.15
N GLN A 47 2.55 -4.63 17.34
CA GLN A 47 3.60 -3.89 18.04
C GLN A 47 4.94 -4.10 17.31
N TRP A 48 5.74 -3.03 17.22
CA TRP A 48 7.08 -3.06 16.63
C TRP A 48 8.05 -3.91 17.43
#